data_AF-A0A8A2VCY3-F1
#
_entry.id   AF-A0A8A2VCY3-F1
#
_cell.length_a   1.000
_cell.length_b   1.000
_cell.length_c   1.000
_cell.angle_alpha   90.00
_cell.angle_beta   90.00
_cell.angle_gamma   90.00
#
_symmetry.space_group_name_H-M   'P 1'
#
loop_
_entity.id
_entity.type
_entity.pdbx_description
1 polymer ?
#
loop_
_entity_poly.entity_id
_entity_poly.type
_entity_poly.pdbx_seq_one_letter_code
_entity_poly.pdbx_strand_id
1 'polypeptide(L)'
;MDWEAPVDAWYVFLAVSIVSVAVAGVVFGLPTGPPPDSNQAANAIESVASSPTEASATWAYEAETVVIDGPTIEMENEHGTSHASAEYDAVVVPVNDSDRLENIARGAAFEAEYADELDDEDTHAVQAFLGELETAYEKNSGEPMTASGELVVRQVSVDPDGDEVENEYESATLEVTETSRFDNVREVTLSYDGVSGRTVELNLDGTYTTGSDLSYSEDRSFRFGDGSIVVSDISSPDVGFAGDPPLSYTVDFDGIAGADITWSGTDLGVDGTVTWDNEIERSAEFDDSAPFVEHREDTDRYHVTLVIV
;
A
#
# COMPACT_ATOMS: atom_id res chain seq x y z
N MET A 1 -14.92 6.22 96.30
CA MET A 1 -15.20 6.91 95.02
C MET A 1 -13.92 6.78 94.24
N ASP A 2 -13.80 5.69 93.48
CA ASP A 2 -12.69 5.52 92.55
C ASP A 2 -12.84 6.58 91.47
N TRP A 3 -11.86 7.47 91.39
CA TRP A 3 -11.68 8.32 90.24
C TRP A 3 -11.05 7.44 89.18
N GLU A 4 -11.90 6.71 88.44
CA GLU A 4 -11.55 6.22 87.12
C GLU A 4 -11.06 7.45 86.37
N ALA A 5 -9.73 7.57 86.27
CA ALA A 5 -9.09 8.67 85.57
C ALA A 5 -9.75 8.78 84.20
N PRO A 6 -9.90 9.99 83.62
CA PRO A 6 -10.32 10.12 82.24
C PRO A 6 -9.15 9.65 81.37
N VAL A 7 -8.94 8.33 81.34
CA VAL A 7 -8.43 7.65 80.17
C VAL A 7 -9.31 8.17 79.04
N ASP A 8 -8.67 8.56 77.95
CA ASP A 8 -9.29 8.71 76.64
C ASP A 8 -9.76 10.05 76.09
N ALA A 9 -9.66 11.21 76.75
CA ALA A 9 -9.97 12.45 76.01
C ALA A 9 -9.02 12.67 74.80
N TRP A 10 -7.73 12.39 74.98
CA TRP A 10 -6.71 12.49 73.93
C TRP A 10 -6.79 11.33 72.92
N TYR A 11 -7.02 10.09 73.39
CA TYR A 11 -7.11 8.92 72.51
C TYR A 11 -8.39 8.96 71.67
N VAL A 12 -9.51 9.45 72.21
CA VAL A 12 -10.75 9.71 71.45
C VAL A 12 -10.51 10.79 70.41
N PHE A 13 -9.84 11.90 70.76
CA PHE A 13 -9.49 12.94 69.79
C PHE A 13 -8.63 12.39 68.64
N LEU A 14 -7.62 11.58 68.96
CA LEU A 14 -6.77 10.93 67.96
C LEU A 14 -7.57 9.95 67.09
N ALA A 15 -8.40 9.10 67.69
CA ALA A 15 -9.24 8.15 66.97
C ALA A 15 -10.22 8.86 66.02
N VAL A 16 -10.90 9.92 66.49
CA VAL A 16 -11.81 10.74 65.66
C VAL A 16 -11.07 11.44 64.53
N SER A 17 -9.85 11.93 64.78
CA SER A 17 -9.02 12.56 63.74
C SER A 17 -8.64 11.56 62.66
N ILE A 18 -8.20 10.35 63.04
CA ILE A 18 -7.86 9.27 62.09
C ILE A 18 -9.10 8.87 61.28
N VAL A 19 -10.25 8.67 61.93
CA VAL A 19 -11.50 8.32 61.23
C VAL A 19 -11.93 9.45 60.30
N SER A 20 -11.78 10.71 60.70
CA SER A 20 -12.15 11.87 59.86
C SER A 20 -11.24 11.99 58.63
N VAL A 21 -9.93 11.76 58.78
CA VAL A 21 -8.99 11.70 57.64
C VAL A 21 -9.31 10.50 56.74
N ALA A 22 -9.64 9.34 57.31
CA ALA A 22 -10.03 8.17 56.53
C ALA A 22 -11.32 8.42 55.74
N VAL A 23 -12.35 8.99 56.36
CA VAL A 23 -13.62 9.35 55.69
C VAL A 23 -13.39 10.43 54.64
N ALA A 24 -12.58 11.46 54.94
CA ALA A 24 -12.23 12.48 53.96
C ALA A 24 -11.48 11.87 52.76
N GLY A 25 -10.54 10.96 53.00
CA GLY A 25 -9.84 10.23 51.94
C GLY A 25 -10.79 9.42 51.06
N VAL A 26 -11.80 8.77 51.64
CA VAL A 26 -12.85 8.07 50.88
C VAL A 26 -13.67 9.06 50.05
N VAL A 27 -14.13 10.17 50.65
CA VAL A 27 -14.95 11.17 49.94
C VAL A 27 -14.18 11.81 48.78
N PHE A 28 -12.90 12.13 48.97
CA PHE A 28 -12.04 12.69 47.92
C PHE A 28 -11.58 11.67 46.88
N GLY A 29 -11.70 10.37 47.15
CA GLY A 29 -11.41 9.29 46.21
C GLY A 29 -12.62 8.82 45.39
N LEU A 30 -13.80 9.40 45.59
CA LEU A 30 -14.97 9.08 44.78
C LEU A 30 -14.87 9.80 43.42
N PRO A 31 -15.26 9.15 42.31
CA PRO A 31 -15.32 9.79 41.00
C PRO A 31 -16.20 11.03 41.04
N THR A 32 -15.68 12.15 40.52
CA THR A 32 -16.42 13.43 40.47
C THR A 32 -17.34 13.55 39.26
N GLY A 33 -17.26 12.60 38.32
CA GLY A 33 -18.11 12.50 37.15
C GLY A 33 -18.34 11.03 36.74
N PRO A 34 -19.13 10.79 35.68
CA PRO A 34 -19.29 9.47 35.10
C PRO A 34 -18.07 9.10 34.23
N PRO A 35 -17.79 7.78 34.03
CA PRO A 35 -16.88 7.35 32.97
C PRO A 35 -17.43 7.78 31.58
N PRO A 36 -16.60 7.77 30.53
CA PRO A 36 -17.03 8.11 29.18
C PRO A 36 -18.11 7.14 28.66
N ASP A 37 -18.88 7.57 27.65
CA ASP A 37 -19.95 6.78 27.05
C ASP A 37 -19.47 6.04 25.79
N SER A 38 -18.74 4.94 26.00
CA SER A 38 -18.28 4.08 24.90
C SER A 38 -19.43 3.47 24.07
N ASN A 39 -20.62 3.29 24.65
CA ASN A 39 -21.76 2.75 23.89
C ASN A 39 -22.24 3.76 22.85
N GLN A 40 -22.24 5.05 23.19
CA GLN A 40 -22.62 6.09 22.23
C GLN A 40 -21.61 6.20 21.09
N ALA A 41 -20.31 6.01 21.35
CA ALA A 41 -19.27 5.89 20.33
C ALA A 41 -19.50 4.68 19.41
N ALA A 42 -19.75 3.50 19.98
CA ALA A 42 -20.02 2.28 19.23
C ALA A 42 -21.25 2.43 18.33
N ASN A 43 -22.35 2.98 18.86
CA ASN A 43 -23.56 3.25 18.08
C ASN A 43 -23.32 4.24 16.93
N ALA A 44 -22.47 5.26 17.14
CA ALA A 44 -22.13 6.21 16.08
C ALA A 44 -21.35 5.53 14.95
N ILE A 45 -20.35 4.70 15.30
CA ILE A 45 -19.59 3.90 14.35
C ILE A 45 -20.50 2.94 13.59
N GLU A 46 -21.30 2.15 14.30
CA GLU A 46 -22.22 1.19 13.71
C GLU A 46 -23.21 1.85 12.75
N SER A 47 -23.74 3.03 13.12
CA SER A 47 -24.68 3.77 12.25
C SER A 47 -24.08 4.20 10.92
N VAL A 48 -22.76 4.44 10.87
CA VAL A 48 -22.04 4.82 9.66
C VAL A 48 -21.57 3.60 8.89
N ALA A 49 -20.98 2.62 9.58
CA ALA A 49 -20.46 1.39 8.99
C ALA A 49 -21.58 0.56 8.32
N SER A 50 -22.76 0.47 8.95
CA SER A 50 -23.92 -0.27 8.41
C SER A 50 -24.67 0.48 7.30
N SER A 51 -24.23 1.70 6.95
CA SER A 51 -24.90 2.49 5.93
C SER A 51 -24.70 1.87 4.52
N PRO A 52 -25.78 1.75 3.71
CA PRO A 52 -25.67 1.29 2.33
C PRO A 52 -25.06 2.35 1.40
N THR A 53 -24.93 3.59 1.87
CA THR A 53 -24.38 4.72 1.12
C THR A 53 -23.38 5.47 1.98
N GLU A 54 -22.50 6.26 1.36
CA GLU A 54 -21.59 7.14 2.11
C GLU A 54 -22.31 7.92 3.21
N ALA A 55 -21.79 7.80 4.42
CA ALA A 55 -22.38 8.35 5.63
C ALA A 55 -21.27 8.91 6.52
N SER A 56 -21.65 9.85 7.39
CA SER A 56 -20.74 10.41 8.37
C SER A 56 -21.48 10.74 9.65
N ALA A 57 -20.81 10.58 10.78
CA ALA A 57 -21.29 10.96 12.09
C ALA A 57 -20.21 11.71 12.85
N THR A 58 -20.63 12.68 13.66
CA THR A 58 -19.76 13.43 14.55
C THR A 58 -20.38 13.44 15.93
N TRP A 59 -19.61 13.07 16.95
CA TRP A 59 -20.08 13.00 18.32
C TRP A 59 -19.04 13.49 19.31
N ALA A 60 -19.40 14.48 20.13
CA ALA A 60 -18.54 14.99 21.18
C ALA A 60 -18.52 14.05 22.39
N TYR A 61 -17.36 13.86 22.99
CA TYR A 61 -17.17 12.95 24.10
C TYR A 61 -16.15 13.45 25.12
N GLU A 62 -16.21 12.93 26.35
CA GLU A 62 -15.34 13.34 27.46
C GLU A 62 -14.42 12.18 27.86
N ALA A 63 -13.43 11.89 27.02
CA ALA A 63 -12.35 10.96 27.32
C ALA A 63 -10.99 11.64 27.12
N GLU A 64 -9.98 11.11 27.77
CA GLU A 64 -8.57 11.51 27.65
C GLU A 64 -7.83 10.54 26.72
N THR A 65 -8.21 9.26 26.75
CA THR A 65 -7.62 8.20 25.93
C THR A 65 -8.72 7.37 25.28
N VAL A 66 -8.51 6.98 24.02
CA VAL A 66 -9.39 6.04 23.29
C VAL A 66 -8.53 4.93 22.67
N VAL A 67 -8.98 3.69 22.76
CA VAL A 67 -8.42 2.53 22.05
C VAL A 67 -9.52 1.94 21.18
N ILE A 68 -9.22 1.68 19.92
CA ILE A 68 -10.11 0.99 18.98
C ILE A 68 -9.38 -0.25 18.49
N ASP A 69 -9.95 -1.43 18.73
CA ASP A 69 -9.39 -2.72 18.30
C ASP A 69 -10.48 -3.57 17.64
N GLY A 70 -10.46 -3.59 16.30
CA GLY A 70 -11.55 -4.15 15.50
C GLY A 70 -12.90 -3.54 15.89
N PRO A 71 -13.89 -4.33 16.36
CA PRO A 71 -15.19 -3.81 16.77
C PRO A 71 -15.19 -3.24 18.21
N THR A 72 -14.09 -3.33 18.96
CA THR A 72 -14.05 -2.95 20.38
C THR A 72 -13.57 -1.53 20.57
N ILE A 73 -14.21 -0.79 21.47
CA ILE A 73 -13.88 0.58 21.82
C ILE A 73 -13.68 0.65 23.33
N GLU A 74 -12.50 1.10 23.76
CA GLU A 74 -12.19 1.47 25.13
C GLU A 74 -12.00 2.98 25.20
N MET A 75 -12.61 3.60 26.21
CA MET A 75 -12.46 5.02 26.49
C MET A 75 -12.13 5.21 27.97
N GLU A 76 -11.20 6.11 28.27
CA GLU A 76 -10.76 6.40 29.63
C GLU A 76 -10.76 7.91 29.91
N ASN A 77 -11.20 8.29 31.11
CA ASN A 77 -11.02 9.62 31.68
C ASN A 77 -10.65 9.54 33.17
N GLU A 78 -10.39 10.68 33.81
CA GLU A 78 -10.12 10.80 35.25
C GLU A 78 -11.19 10.18 36.18
N HIS A 79 -12.40 9.89 35.67
CA HIS A 79 -13.51 9.28 36.41
C HIS A 79 -13.66 7.78 36.16
N GLY A 80 -12.98 7.20 35.16
CA GLY A 80 -12.90 5.76 34.94
C GLY A 80 -12.79 5.35 33.47
N THR A 81 -12.82 4.04 33.26
CA THR A 81 -12.73 3.38 31.94
C THR A 81 -14.08 2.77 31.57
N SER A 82 -14.46 2.87 30.31
CA SER A 82 -15.64 2.24 29.73
C SER A 82 -15.29 1.46 28.47
N HIS A 83 -15.96 0.33 28.26
CA HIS A 83 -15.78 -0.53 27.08
C HIS A 83 -17.11 -0.71 26.36
N ALA A 84 -17.08 -0.78 25.04
CA ALA A 84 -18.20 -1.16 24.20
C ALA A 84 -17.71 -1.96 23.00
N SER A 85 -18.62 -2.67 22.34
CA SER A 85 -18.34 -3.33 21.07
C SER A 85 -19.44 -2.96 20.08
N ALA A 86 -19.06 -2.58 18.87
CA ALA A 86 -19.95 -2.51 17.72
C ALA A 86 -20.25 -3.93 17.19
N GLU A 87 -21.16 -4.04 16.22
CA GLU A 87 -21.37 -5.30 15.50
C GLU A 87 -20.05 -5.82 14.87
N TYR A 88 -19.89 -7.14 14.78
CA TYR A 88 -18.63 -7.79 14.39
C TYR A 88 -18.11 -7.40 13.00
N ASP A 89 -19.00 -6.95 12.12
CA ASP A 89 -18.67 -6.58 10.74
C ASP A 89 -18.26 -5.10 10.60
N ALA A 90 -18.38 -4.29 11.68
CA ALA A 90 -18.05 -2.87 11.69
C ALA A 90 -16.56 -2.61 12.02
N VAL A 91 -15.65 -3.17 11.22
CA VAL A 91 -14.22 -2.88 11.35
C VAL A 91 -13.97 -1.46 10.81
N VAL A 92 -13.25 -0.65 11.58
CA VAL A 92 -12.93 0.74 11.25
C VAL A 92 -11.42 0.98 11.31
N VAL A 93 -10.96 1.98 10.56
CA VAL A 93 -9.55 2.39 10.53
C VAL A 93 -9.38 3.67 11.34
N PRO A 94 -8.67 3.65 12.49
CA PRO A 94 -8.29 4.88 13.18
C PRO A 94 -7.22 5.61 12.37
N VAL A 95 -7.53 6.81 11.88
CA VAL A 95 -6.68 7.55 10.94
C VAL A 95 -5.88 8.69 11.59
N ASN A 96 -5.85 8.73 12.92
CA ASN A 96 -5.08 9.70 13.68
C ASN A 96 -3.61 9.75 13.20
N ASP A 97 -3.07 10.96 13.07
CA ASP A 97 -1.72 11.26 12.55
C ASP A 97 -1.51 11.01 11.04
N SER A 98 -2.58 10.83 10.25
CA SER A 98 -2.50 10.85 8.78
C SER A 98 -3.29 12.04 8.24
N ASP A 99 -2.58 13.12 7.87
CA ASP A 99 -3.20 14.37 7.42
C ASP A 99 -4.21 14.16 6.29
N ARG A 100 -3.88 13.34 5.27
CA ARG A 100 -4.75 13.05 4.12
C ARG A 100 -6.01 12.29 4.53
N LEU A 101 -5.84 11.18 5.24
CA LEU A 101 -6.95 10.35 5.69
C LEU A 101 -7.85 11.10 6.68
N GLU A 102 -7.25 11.93 7.54
CA GLU A 102 -7.97 12.82 8.45
C GLU A 102 -8.79 13.88 7.69
N ASN A 103 -8.25 14.47 6.62
CA ASN A 103 -8.99 15.39 5.76
C ASN A 103 -10.19 14.69 5.12
N ILE A 104 -10.00 13.48 4.58
CA ILE A 104 -11.09 12.67 4.00
C ILE A 104 -12.14 12.37 5.06
N ALA A 105 -11.75 11.91 6.26
CA ALA A 105 -12.68 11.64 7.35
C ALA A 105 -13.50 12.89 7.75
N ARG A 106 -12.90 14.09 7.66
CA ARG A 106 -13.59 15.38 7.86
C ARG A 106 -14.37 15.88 6.65
N GLY A 107 -14.31 15.17 5.52
CA GLY A 107 -15.15 15.38 4.34
C GLY A 107 -14.45 15.98 3.12
N ALA A 108 -13.13 16.01 3.08
CA ALA A 108 -12.41 16.22 1.83
C ALA A 108 -12.75 15.10 0.83
N ALA A 109 -12.75 15.44 -0.46
CA ALA A 109 -12.98 14.47 -1.52
C ALA A 109 -11.71 13.62 -1.72
N PHE A 110 -11.88 12.33 -2.00
CA PHE A 110 -10.78 11.42 -2.31
C PHE A 110 -9.91 11.97 -3.45
N GLU A 111 -10.55 12.42 -4.53
CA GLU A 111 -9.91 12.93 -5.73
C GLU A 111 -9.11 14.22 -5.49
N ALA A 112 -9.44 14.96 -4.41
CA ALA A 112 -8.71 16.16 -4.03
C ALA A 112 -7.45 15.83 -3.21
N GLU A 113 -7.51 14.83 -2.34
CA GLU A 113 -6.38 14.43 -1.51
C GLU A 113 -5.40 13.51 -2.25
N TYR A 114 -5.86 12.77 -3.26
CA TYR A 114 -5.07 11.88 -4.13
C TYR A 114 -4.96 12.39 -5.58
N ALA A 115 -5.04 13.71 -5.77
CA ALA A 115 -4.94 14.33 -7.10
C ALA A 115 -3.59 14.06 -7.78
N ASP A 116 -2.49 14.07 -7.02
CA ASP A 116 -1.16 13.85 -7.57
C ASP A 116 -1.00 12.42 -8.11
N GLU A 117 -1.54 11.42 -7.42
CA GLU A 117 -1.56 10.03 -7.89
C GLU A 117 -2.53 9.81 -9.04
N LEU A 118 -3.70 10.46 -9.04
CA LEU A 118 -4.64 10.40 -10.17
C LEU A 118 -4.08 11.07 -11.45
N ASP A 119 -3.20 12.05 -11.29
CA ASP A 119 -2.50 12.70 -12.41
C ASP A 119 -1.21 11.94 -12.83
N ASP A 120 -0.80 10.92 -12.08
CA ASP A 120 0.40 10.11 -12.33
C ASP A 120 0.06 8.85 -13.13
N GLU A 121 0.64 8.75 -14.33
CA GLU A 121 0.45 7.60 -15.23
C GLU A 121 1.10 6.30 -14.72
N ASP A 122 1.88 6.36 -13.63
CA ASP A 122 2.58 5.22 -13.06
C ASP A 122 2.00 4.74 -11.72
N THR A 123 1.02 5.46 -11.15
CA THR A 123 0.57 5.23 -9.77
C THR A 123 -0.95 5.05 -9.70
N HIS A 124 -1.40 3.95 -9.10
CA HIS A 124 -2.81 3.81 -8.73
C HIS A 124 -3.10 4.55 -7.41
N ALA A 125 -3.85 5.65 -7.49
CA ALA A 125 -4.36 6.40 -6.35
C ALA A 125 -5.12 5.54 -5.32
N VAL A 126 -5.94 4.58 -5.77
CA VAL A 126 -6.70 3.69 -4.88
C VAL A 126 -5.75 2.76 -4.12
N GLN A 127 -4.71 2.26 -4.79
CA GLN A 127 -3.70 1.43 -4.15
C GLN A 127 -2.89 2.24 -3.10
N ALA A 128 -2.52 3.47 -3.42
CA ALA A 128 -1.85 4.37 -2.48
C ALA A 128 -2.71 4.64 -1.24
N PHE A 129 -4.01 4.91 -1.44
CA PHE A 129 -4.97 5.09 -0.35
C PHE A 129 -5.12 3.86 0.54
N LEU A 130 -5.28 2.67 -0.04
CA LEU A 130 -5.38 1.42 0.74
C LEU A 130 -4.09 1.11 1.51
N GLY A 131 -2.92 1.38 0.93
CA GLY A 131 -1.64 1.22 1.63
C GLY A 131 -1.46 2.21 2.79
N GLU A 132 -1.94 3.45 2.66
CA GLU A 132 -1.99 4.39 3.77
C GLU A 132 -2.97 3.96 4.86
N LEU A 133 -4.13 3.40 4.48
CA LEU A 133 -5.10 2.84 5.44
C LEU A 133 -4.53 1.65 6.21
N GLU A 134 -3.82 0.75 5.53
CA GLU A 134 -3.13 -0.37 6.18
C GLU A 134 -2.11 0.14 7.18
N THR A 135 -1.28 1.11 6.78
CA THR A 135 -0.29 1.75 7.66
C THR A 135 -0.96 2.40 8.89
N ALA A 136 -2.09 3.10 8.70
CA ALA A 136 -2.84 3.70 9.78
C ALA A 136 -3.47 2.65 10.71
N TYR A 137 -4.04 1.59 10.14
CA TYR A 137 -4.64 0.49 10.88
C TYR A 137 -3.59 -0.23 11.73
N GLU A 138 -2.44 -0.62 11.15
CA GLU A 138 -1.35 -1.28 11.87
C GLU A 138 -0.76 -0.41 12.99
N LYS A 139 -0.69 0.90 12.76
CA LYS A 139 -0.13 1.85 13.73
C LYS A 139 -1.07 2.13 14.89
N ASN A 140 -2.37 2.30 14.62
CA ASN A 140 -3.32 2.87 15.57
C ASN A 140 -4.30 1.84 16.16
N SER A 141 -4.58 0.73 15.47
CA SER A 141 -5.51 -0.29 15.97
C SER A 141 -4.93 -0.98 17.21
N GLY A 142 -5.72 -1.03 18.28
CA GLY A 142 -5.33 -1.58 19.58
C GLY A 142 -4.40 -0.68 20.40
N GLU A 143 -3.99 0.46 19.85
CA GLU A 143 -3.08 1.38 20.52
C GLU A 143 -3.82 2.54 21.21
N PRO A 144 -3.38 2.97 22.40
CA PRO A 144 -3.96 4.12 23.08
C PRO A 144 -3.70 5.43 22.33
N MET A 145 -4.78 6.10 21.92
CA MET A 145 -4.75 7.40 21.24
C MET A 145 -5.19 8.52 22.19
N THR A 146 -4.59 9.70 22.06
CA THR A 146 -5.05 10.89 22.79
C THR A 146 -6.35 11.37 22.20
N ALA A 147 -7.38 11.50 23.03
CA ALA A 147 -8.69 11.98 22.61
C ALA A 147 -8.64 13.43 22.10
N SER A 148 -9.21 13.68 20.93
CA SER A 148 -9.47 15.03 20.41
C SER A 148 -10.69 15.70 21.05
N GLY A 149 -11.53 14.91 21.73
CA GLY A 149 -12.82 15.34 22.31
C GLY A 149 -14.00 15.24 21.33
N GLU A 150 -13.75 14.84 20.09
CA GLU A 150 -14.77 14.62 19.07
C GLU A 150 -14.48 13.35 18.27
N LEU A 151 -15.45 12.45 18.21
CA LEU A 151 -15.41 11.26 17.37
C LEU A 151 -15.95 11.65 15.99
N VAL A 152 -15.12 11.57 14.96
CA VAL A 152 -15.54 11.74 13.57
C VAL A 152 -15.49 10.38 12.89
N VAL A 153 -16.61 9.91 12.37
CA VAL A 153 -16.69 8.66 11.61
C VAL A 153 -17.17 8.97 10.21
N ARG A 154 -16.52 8.41 9.20
CA ARG A 154 -16.92 8.55 7.80
C ARG A 154 -16.74 7.25 7.04
N GLN A 155 -17.78 6.83 6.33
CA GLN A 155 -17.66 5.80 5.31
C GLN A 155 -17.31 6.46 3.98
N VAL A 156 -16.27 5.95 3.33
CA VAL A 156 -15.77 6.40 2.04
C VAL A 156 -15.89 5.26 1.05
N SER A 157 -16.33 5.57 -0.17
CA SER A 157 -16.47 4.59 -1.25
C SER A 157 -15.58 4.94 -2.42
N VAL A 158 -14.53 4.15 -2.65
CA VAL A 158 -13.62 4.32 -3.78
C VAL A 158 -13.93 3.34 -4.90
N ASP A 159 -13.76 3.80 -6.13
CA ASP A 159 -14.00 3.04 -7.35
C ASP A 159 -12.65 2.53 -7.86
N PRO A 160 -12.37 1.21 -7.80
CA PRO A 160 -11.09 0.68 -8.27
C PRO A 160 -10.90 0.86 -9.77
N ASP A 161 -11.97 0.79 -10.56
CA ASP A 161 -11.92 0.97 -12.02
C ASP A 161 -11.86 2.47 -12.40
N GLY A 162 -12.12 3.37 -11.45
CA GLY A 162 -11.97 4.82 -11.65
C GLY A 162 -10.53 5.28 -11.79
N ASP A 163 -9.57 4.40 -11.54
CA ASP A 163 -8.13 4.62 -11.42
C ASP A 163 -7.36 3.62 -12.31
N GLU A 164 -7.92 3.34 -13.49
CA GLU A 164 -7.24 2.57 -14.53
C GLU A 164 -6.01 3.34 -15.03
N VAL A 165 -4.84 2.77 -14.77
CA VAL A 165 -3.58 3.22 -15.34
C VAL A 165 -3.47 2.67 -16.76
N GLU A 166 -3.06 3.50 -17.72
CA GLU A 166 -2.88 3.04 -19.10
C GLU A 166 -1.85 1.91 -19.14
N ASN A 167 -2.13 0.88 -19.95
CA ASN A 167 -1.19 -0.22 -20.17
C ASN A 167 0.14 0.34 -20.69
N GLU A 168 1.24 -0.19 -20.16
CA GLU A 168 2.55 0.11 -20.71
C GLU A 168 2.76 -0.73 -21.98
N TYR A 169 3.38 -0.12 -22.98
CA TYR A 169 3.78 -0.83 -24.19
C TYR A 169 5.30 -0.88 -24.25
N GLU A 170 5.84 -2.07 -24.49
CA GLU A 170 7.25 -2.23 -24.82
C GLU A 170 7.40 -2.84 -26.22
N SER A 171 8.33 -2.30 -26.98
CA SER A 171 8.67 -2.78 -28.30
C SER A 171 10.17 -3.06 -28.36
N ALA A 172 10.54 -4.17 -28.99
CA ALA A 172 11.93 -4.40 -29.36
C ALA A 172 12.02 -4.79 -30.83
N THR A 173 13.04 -4.28 -31.51
CA THR A 173 13.30 -4.57 -32.91
C THR A 173 14.72 -5.05 -33.08
N LEU A 174 14.87 -6.30 -33.53
CA LEU A 174 16.15 -6.89 -33.90
C LEU A 174 16.36 -6.77 -35.41
N GLU A 175 17.46 -6.14 -35.82
CA GLU A 175 17.79 -5.90 -37.22
C GLU A 175 19.24 -6.30 -37.53
N VAL A 176 19.45 -6.92 -38.70
CA VAL A 176 20.79 -7.11 -39.27
C VAL A 176 21.20 -5.84 -40.04
N THR A 177 22.10 -5.05 -39.46
CA THR A 177 22.47 -3.71 -39.97
C THR A 177 23.70 -3.71 -40.87
N GLU A 178 24.59 -4.69 -40.75
CA GLU A 178 25.75 -4.86 -41.65
C GLU A 178 25.91 -6.31 -42.12
N THR A 179 26.12 -6.46 -43.42
CA THR A 179 26.46 -7.73 -44.06
C THR A 179 27.78 -7.68 -44.83
N SER A 180 28.47 -8.82 -44.89
CA SER A 180 29.69 -8.95 -45.69
C SER A 180 29.36 -9.09 -47.19
N ARG A 181 30.38 -9.01 -48.06
CA ARG A 181 30.23 -9.24 -49.52
C ARG A 181 29.66 -10.61 -49.93
N PHE A 182 29.52 -11.53 -48.99
CA PHE A 182 29.02 -12.88 -49.21
C PHE A 182 27.69 -13.13 -48.49
N ASP A 183 26.93 -12.09 -48.17
CA ASP A 183 25.63 -12.20 -47.52
C ASP A 183 25.71 -12.93 -46.17
N ASN A 184 26.75 -12.59 -45.40
CA ASN A 184 26.94 -13.08 -44.03
C ASN A 184 26.68 -11.96 -43.03
N VAL A 185 26.19 -12.32 -41.85
CA VAL A 185 25.85 -11.38 -40.78
C VAL A 185 27.11 -10.87 -40.08
N ARG A 186 27.26 -9.54 -39.97
CA ARG A 186 28.40 -8.90 -39.28
C ARG A 186 27.99 -8.04 -38.11
N GLU A 187 26.83 -7.41 -38.22
CA GLU A 187 26.28 -6.57 -37.18
C GLU A 187 24.80 -6.88 -37.01
N VAL A 188 24.41 -7.02 -35.74
CA VAL A 188 23.02 -7.15 -35.32
C VAL A 188 22.75 -6.05 -34.30
N THR A 189 21.68 -5.30 -34.52
CA THR A 189 21.23 -4.25 -33.60
C THR A 189 19.87 -4.62 -33.03
N LEU A 190 19.77 -4.69 -31.71
CA LEU A 190 18.50 -4.71 -30.99
C LEU A 190 18.18 -3.28 -30.54
N SER A 191 17.08 -2.71 -31.01
CA SER A 191 16.53 -1.45 -30.50
C SER A 191 15.41 -1.77 -29.53
N TYR A 192 15.36 -1.08 -28.38
CA TYR A 192 14.33 -1.20 -27.36
C TYR A 192 13.68 0.16 -27.12
N ASP A 193 12.37 0.17 -27.00
CA ASP A 193 11.53 1.32 -26.66
C ASP A 193 10.40 0.81 -25.75
N GLY A 194 10.47 1.09 -24.45
CA GLY A 194 9.58 0.50 -23.46
C GLY A 194 9.85 1.01 -22.05
N VAL A 195 9.82 0.12 -21.07
CA VAL A 195 9.80 0.50 -19.66
C VAL A 195 11.17 0.91 -19.14
N SER A 196 11.20 2.00 -18.37
CA SER A 196 12.43 2.49 -17.75
C SER A 196 12.99 1.51 -16.72
N GLY A 197 14.32 1.32 -16.73
CA GLY A 197 15.00 0.40 -15.82
C GLY A 197 14.96 -1.08 -16.21
N ARG A 198 14.29 -1.46 -17.31
CA ARG A 198 14.29 -2.82 -17.86
C ARG A 198 15.70 -3.27 -18.23
N THR A 199 16.06 -4.52 -17.94
CA THR A 199 17.29 -5.14 -18.45
C THR A 199 16.93 -6.11 -19.55
N VAL A 200 17.60 -5.97 -20.69
CA VAL A 200 17.36 -6.83 -21.86
C VAL A 200 18.66 -7.54 -22.19
N GLU A 201 18.60 -8.87 -22.30
CA GLU A 201 19.71 -9.72 -22.72
C GLU A 201 19.45 -10.22 -24.14
N LEU A 202 20.41 -9.99 -25.04
CA LEU A 202 20.42 -10.52 -26.40
C LEU A 202 21.42 -11.67 -26.49
N ASN A 203 20.92 -12.85 -26.82
CA ASN A 203 21.70 -14.03 -27.14
C ASN A 203 21.61 -14.32 -28.66
N LEU A 204 22.75 -14.61 -29.29
CA LEU A 204 22.85 -15.00 -30.70
C LEU A 204 23.65 -16.30 -30.80
N ASP A 205 23.09 -17.30 -31.45
CA ASP A 205 23.72 -18.60 -31.69
C ASP A 205 23.69 -18.99 -33.17
N GLY A 206 24.66 -19.76 -33.63
CA GLY A 206 24.69 -20.26 -35.00
C GLY A 206 26.03 -20.86 -35.36
N THR A 207 26.45 -20.69 -36.61
CA THR A 207 27.76 -21.10 -37.08
C THR A 207 28.43 -20.00 -37.87
N TYR A 208 29.76 -19.92 -37.83
CA TYR A 208 30.51 -19.14 -38.79
C TYR A 208 30.57 -19.84 -40.15
N THR A 209 30.91 -19.13 -41.23
CA THR A 209 31.05 -19.74 -42.58
C THR A 209 32.07 -20.89 -42.67
N THR A 210 32.93 -21.04 -41.67
CA THR A 210 33.88 -22.16 -41.53
C THR A 210 33.29 -23.42 -40.92
N GLY A 211 32.04 -23.36 -40.43
CA GLY A 211 31.35 -24.45 -39.74
C GLY A 211 31.70 -24.59 -38.24
N SER A 212 32.38 -23.60 -37.65
CA SER A 212 32.59 -23.52 -36.20
C SER A 212 31.40 -22.84 -35.53
N ASP A 213 31.08 -23.23 -34.30
CA ASP A 213 29.96 -22.66 -33.55
C ASP A 213 30.17 -21.16 -33.27
N LEU A 214 29.09 -20.40 -33.39
CA LEU A 214 28.94 -19.00 -33.00
C LEU A 214 28.02 -18.97 -31.77
N SER A 215 28.44 -18.27 -30.72
CA SER A 215 27.60 -17.95 -29.57
C SER A 215 28.02 -16.58 -29.03
N TYR A 216 27.06 -15.69 -28.84
CA TYR A 216 27.24 -14.34 -28.34
C TYR A 216 26.11 -14.01 -27.36
N SER A 217 26.42 -13.26 -26.31
CA SER A 217 25.48 -12.84 -25.28
C SER A 217 25.88 -11.44 -24.83
N GLU A 218 24.93 -10.52 -24.79
CA GLU A 218 25.11 -9.17 -24.26
C GLU A 218 23.82 -8.65 -23.63
N ASP A 219 23.94 -8.13 -22.43
CA ASP A 219 22.86 -7.51 -21.68
C ASP A 219 23.02 -5.99 -21.57
N ARG A 220 21.88 -5.29 -21.44
CA ARG A 220 21.86 -3.84 -21.20
C ARG A 220 20.63 -3.43 -20.40
N SER A 221 20.84 -2.59 -19.39
CA SER A 221 19.76 -1.91 -18.67
C SER A 221 19.41 -0.56 -19.32
N PHE A 222 18.14 -0.37 -19.65
CA PHE A 222 17.60 0.84 -20.29
C PHE A 222 17.00 1.78 -19.27
N ARG A 223 17.84 2.60 -18.63
CA ARG A 223 17.42 3.53 -17.57
C ARG A 223 16.28 4.47 -17.96
N PHE A 224 16.17 4.86 -19.23
CA PHE A 224 15.18 5.82 -19.71
C PHE A 224 14.07 5.16 -20.55
N GLY A 225 14.02 3.83 -20.61
CA GLY A 225 13.03 3.10 -21.39
C GLY A 225 13.41 2.89 -22.85
N ASP A 226 14.37 3.66 -23.39
CA ASP A 226 14.83 3.53 -24.76
C ASP A 226 16.33 3.22 -24.90
N GLY A 227 16.71 2.57 -26.00
CA GLY A 227 18.10 2.47 -26.43
C GLY A 227 18.36 1.31 -27.39
N SER A 228 19.63 0.93 -27.53
CA SER A 228 20.01 -0.23 -28.36
C SER A 228 21.16 -1.05 -27.81
N ILE A 229 21.21 -2.33 -28.17
CA ILE A 229 22.36 -3.23 -28.06
C ILE A 229 22.89 -3.44 -29.47
N VAL A 230 24.17 -3.19 -29.70
CA VAL A 230 24.80 -3.34 -31.02
C VAL A 230 25.89 -4.40 -30.91
N VAL A 231 25.65 -5.54 -31.53
CA VAL A 231 26.62 -6.63 -31.64
C VAL A 231 27.36 -6.46 -32.96
N SER A 232 28.48 -5.76 -32.92
CA SER A 232 29.35 -5.55 -34.07
C SER A 232 30.47 -6.61 -34.14
N ASP A 233 31.13 -6.70 -35.29
CA ASP A 233 32.29 -7.56 -35.50
C ASP A 233 32.03 -9.05 -35.22
N ILE A 234 30.82 -9.55 -35.54
CA ILE A 234 30.50 -10.98 -35.50
C ILE A 234 31.44 -11.70 -36.45
N SER A 235 32.55 -12.17 -35.90
CA SER A 235 33.66 -12.69 -36.66
C SER A 235 34.42 -13.72 -35.85
N SER A 236 34.75 -14.85 -36.48
CA SER A 236 35.47 -15.91 -35.80
C SER A 236 36.81 -15.37 -35.28
N PRO A 237 37.15 -15.62 -34.00
CA PRO A 237 38.35 -15.05 -33.37
C PRO A 237 39.65 -15.49 -34.04
N ASP A 238 39.64 -16.64 -34.72
CA ASP A 238 40.83 -17.21 -35.35
C ASP A 238 41.06 -16.72 -36.78
N VAL A 239 40.00 -16.31 -37.48
CA VAL A 239 40.02 -16.20 -38.95
C VAL A 239 39.17 -15.07 -39.54
N GLY A 240 38.43 -14.31 -38.73
CA GLY A 240 37.69 -13.11 -39.15
C GLY A 240 36.50 -13.39 -40.08
N PHE A 241 36.00 -14.62 -40.11
CA PHE A 241 34.83 -15.01 -40.91
C PHE A 241 33.54 -14.62 -40.21
N ALA A 242 32.60 -14.08 -40.98
CA ALA A 242 31.30 -13.63 -40.50
C ALA A 242 30.35 -14.79 -40.14
N GLY A 243 29.24 -14.49 -39.45
CA GLY A 243 28.20 -15.46 -39.12
C GLY A 243 27.47 -15.95 -40.37
N ASP A 244 27.33 -17.27 -40.50
CA ASP A 244 26.61 -17.94 -41.59
C ASP A 244 25.11 -17.97 -41.25
N PRO A 245 24.25 -17.32 -42.05
CA PRO A 245 22.83 -17.30 -41.77
C PRO A 245 22.15 -18.66 -42.04
N PRO A 246 21.01 -18.95 -41.38
CA PRO A 246 20.35 -18.09 -40.40
C PRO A 246 20.98 -18.21 -39.01
N LEU A 247 20.99 -17.09 -38.28
CA LEU A 247 21.32 -17.09 -36.86
C LEU A 247 20.06 -17.36 -36.02
N SER A 248 20.26 -18.08 -34.92
CA SER A 248 19.28 -18.17 -33.85
C SER A 248 19.48 -17.01 -32.89
N TYR A 249 18.40 -16.50 -32.34
CA TYR A 249 18.43 -15.43 -31.36
C TYR A 249 17.47 -15.72 -30.22
N THR A 250 17.82 -15.22 -29.05
CA THR A 250 16.93 -15.11 -27.89
C THR A 250 17.07 -13.70 -27.33
N VAL A 251 15.94 -13.08 -26.99
CA VAL A 251 15.88 -11.79 -26.30
C VAL A 251 15.12 -12.00 -25.01
N ASP A 252 15.80 -11.86 -23.88
CA ASP A 252 15.26 -12.03 -22.55
C ASP A 252 15.07 -10.68 -21.88
N PHE A 253 13.88 -10.44 -21.33
CA PHE A 253 13.51 -9.21 -20.63
C PHE A 253 13.38 -9.54 -19.14
N ASP A 254 14.27 -8.96 -18.33
CA ASP A 254 14.31 -9.11 -16.87
C ASP A 254 14.06 -7.74 -16.20
N GLY A 255 13.25 -7.71 -15.15
CA GLY A 255 13.05 -6.50 -14.36
C GLY A 255 11.68 -6.30 -13.70
N ILE A 256 11.41 -5.04 -13.37
CA ILE A 256 10.48 -4.57 -12.32
C ILE A 256 9.02 -4.33 -12.77
N ALA A 257 8.72 -4.47 -14.05
CA ALA A 257 7.41 -4.16 -14.62
C ALA A 257 6.98 -5.29 -15.55
N GLY A 258 6.09 -6.16 -15.07
CA GLY A 258 5.61 -7.31 -15.84
C GLY A 258 6.59 -8.49 -15.88
N ALA A 259 6.01 -9.68 -16.03
CA ALA A 259 6.68 -10.97 -15.98
C ALA A 259 7.97 -11.05 -16.84
N ASP A 260 8.87 -11.95 -16.47
CA ASP A 260 9.99 -12.35 -17.31
C ASP A 260 9.47 -12.81 -18.67
N ILE A 261 9.94 -12.17 -19.74
CA ILE A 261 9.52 -12.49 -21.11
C ILE A 261 10.76 -12.92 -21.89
N THR A 262 10.62 -14.03 -22.62
CA THR A 262 11.65 -14.54 -23.52
C THR A 262 11.08 -14.62 -24.93
N TRP A 263 11.75 -13.96 -25.88
CA TRP A 263 11.47 -14.10 -27.31
C TRP A 263 12.61 -14.83 -28.00
N SER A 264 12.30 -15.75 -28.91
CA SER A 264 13.33 -16.49 -29.65
C SER A 264 12.92 -16.79 -31.08
N GLY A 265 13.90 -17.02 -31.94
CA GLY A 265 13.71 -17.42 -33.33
C GLY A 265 14.99 -17.96 -33.94
N THR A 266 14.87 -18.63 -35.10
CA THR A 266 15.98 -19.34 -35.75
C THR A 266 16.27 -18.88 -37.19
N ASP A 267 15.60 -17.82 -37.64
CA ASP A 267 15.56 -17.42 -39.05
C ASP A 267 16.10 -16.00 -39.28
N LEU A 268 17.03 -15.53 -38.44
CA LEU A 268 17.64 -14.20 -38.63
C LEU A 268 18.67 -14.27 -39.76
N GLY A 269 18.21 -13.93 -40.96
CA GLY A 269 19.00 -13.86 -42.18
C GLY A 269 19.48 -12.46 -42.52
N VAL A 270 20.13 -12.34 -43.68
CA VAL A 270 20.53 -11.05 -44.27
C VAL A 270 19.32 -10.15 -44.47
N ASP A 271 19.46 -8.88 -44.08
CA ASP A 271 18.39 -7.87 -44.08
C ASP A 271 17.15 -8.30 -43.26
N GLY A 272 17.34 -9.23 -42.32
CA GLY A 272 16.28 -9.67 -41.41
C GLY A 272 15.96 -8.60 -40.39
N THR A 273 14.66 -8.33 -40.23
CA THR A 273 14.11 -7.49 -39.17
C THR A 273 13.00 -8.28 -38.47
N VAL A 274 13.05 -8.33 -37.15
CA VAL A 274 11.98 -8.87 -36.32
C VAL A 274 11.61 -7.82 -35.30
N THR A 275 10.32 -7.50 -35.22
CA THR A 275 9.77 -6.58 -34.22
C THR A 275 8.82 -7.36 -33.33
N TRP A 276 8.88 -7.05 -32.04
CA TRP A 276 7.98 -7.55 -31.02
C TRP A 276 7.37 -6.38 -30.30
N ASP A 277 6.09 -6.51 -30.00
CA ASP A 277 5.34 -5.56 -29.19
C ASP A 277 4.72 -6.36 -28.06
N ASN A 278 4.84 -5.85 -26.84
CA ASN A 278 4.25 -6.43 -25.65
C ASN A 278 3.47 -5.36 -24.90
N GLU A 279 2.26 -5.74 -24.53
CA GLU A 279 1.36 -4.95 -23.71
C GLU A 279 1.51 -5.45 -22.27
N ILE A 280 1.95 -4.57 -21.39
CA ILE A 280 2.10 -4.82 -19.97
C ILE A 280 0.85 -4.28 -19.31
N GLU A 281 -0.07 -5.20 -18.99
CA GLU A 281 -1.28 -4.86 -18.23
C GLU A 281 -0.87 -4.31 -16.86
N ARG A 282 -1.30 -3.08 -16.56
CA ARG A 282 -1.12 -2.44 -15.26
C ARG A 282 -2.42 -2.48 -14.49
N SER A 283 -2.70 -3.66 -13.94
CA SER A 283 -3.80 -3.84 -12.99
C SER A 283 -3.28 -3.61 -11.57
N ALA A 284 -3.96 -2.79 -10.79
CA ALA A 284 -3.76 -2.77 -9.35
C ALA A 284 -4.22 -4.11 -8.76
N GLU A 285 -3.30 -4.86 -8.15
CA GLU A 285 -3.68 -5.94 -7.25
C GLU A 285 -4.14 -5.31 -5.92
N PHE A 286 -5.45 -5.26 -5.74
CA PHE A 286 -6.06 -4.81 -4.49
C PHE A 286 -6.13 -5.96 -3.51
N ASP A 287 -5.51 -5.80 -2.34
CA ASP A 287 -5.68 -6.75 -1.24
C ASP A 287 -7.03 -6.53 -0.56
N ASP A 288 -8.06 -7.20 -1.07
CA ASP A 288 -9.41 -7.21 -0.50
C ASP A 288 -9.50 -8.06 0.78
N SER A 289 -8.41 -8.69 1.22
CA SER A 289 -8.37 -9.49 2.45
C SER A 289 -8.16 -8.66 3.70
N ALA A 290 -7.84 -7.37 3.55
CA ALA A 290 -7.72 -6.44 4.66
C ALA A 290 -9.05 -6.38 5.44
N PRO A 291 -9.03 -6.54 6.78
CA PRO A 291 -10.25 -6.71 7.58
C PRO A 291 -11.16 -5.48 7.61
N PHE A 292 -10.65 -4.32 7.19
CA PHE A 292 -11.34 -3.02 7.19
C PHE A 292 -11.87 -2.61 5.80
N VAL A 293 -11.68 -3.45 4.78
CA VAL A 293 -12.15 -3.19 3.42
C VAL A 293 -13.38 -4.07 3.15
N GLU A 294 -14.50 -3.44 2.79
CA GLU A 294 -15.70 -4.13 2.31
C GLU A 294 -15.81 -3.93 0.80
N HIS A 295 -15.62 -4.99 0.00
CA HIS A 295 -15.93 -4.97 -1.44
C HIS A 295 -17.41 -5.27 -1.65
N ARG A 296 -18.13 -4.34 -2.29
CA ARG A 296 -19.55 -4.50 -2.59
C ARG A 296 -19.76 -4.87 -4.05
N GLU A 297 -19.97 -6.16 -4.30
CA GLU A 297 -20.16 -6.74 -5.64
C GLU A 297 -21.28 -6.08 -6.47
N ASP A 298 -22.28 -5.44 -5.85
CA ASP A 298 -23.39 -4.79 -6.55
C ASP A 298 -23.04 -3.40 -7.12
N THR A 299 -22.03 -2.75 -6.55
CA THR A 299 -21.55 -1.43 -7.00
C THR A 299 -20.13 -1.47 -7.54
N ASP A 300 -19.43 -2.58 -7.32
CA ASP A 300 -18.01 -2.78 -7.60
C ASP A 300 -17.11 -1.72 -6.95
N ARG A 301 -17.45 -1.34 -5.71
CA ARG A 301 -16.71 -0.32 -4.95
C ARG A 301 -16.16 -0.90 -3.67
N TYR A 302 -15.02 -0.36 -3.26
CA TYR A 302 -14.47 -0.60 -1.94
C TYR A 302 -15.03 0.43 -0.96
N HIS A 303 -15.56 -0.06 0.15
CA HIS A 303 -16.06 0.73 1.26
C HIS A 303 -15.10 0.60 2.44
N VAL A 304 -14.68 1.74 2.99
CA VAL A 304 -13.85 1.80 4.19
C VAL A 304 -14.46 2.79 5.17
N THR A 305 -14.46 2.44 6.46
CA THR A 305 -14.93 3.33 7.52
C THR A 305 -13.75 3.92 8.29
N LEU A 306 -13.56 5.23 8.14
CA LEU A 306 -12.51 6.00 8.81
C LEU A 306 -13.02 6.53 10.14
N VAL A 307 -12.15 6.54 11.16
CA VAL A 307 -12.46 7.15 12.45
C VAL A 307 -11.32 8.03 12.94
N ILE A 308 -11.68 9.21 13.44
CA ILE A 308 -10.80 10.10 14.20
C ILE A 308 -11.33 10.13 15.63
N VAL A 309 -10.43 9.92 16.58
CA VAL A 309 -10.69 10.07 18.01
C VAL A 309 -10.00 11.28 18.56
#